data_AF-A0A1R3FYA5-F1
#
_entry.id   AF-A0A1R3FYA5-F1
#
_cell.length_a   1.000
_cell.length_b   1.000
_cell.length_c   1.000
_cell.angle_alpha   90.00
_cell.angle_beta   90.00
_cell.angle_gamma   90.00
#
_symmetry.space_group_name_H-M   'P 1'
#
loop_
_entity.id
_entity.type
_entity.pdbx_description
1 polymer ?
#
loop_
_entity_poly.entity_id
_entity_poly.type
_entity_poly.pdbx_seq_one_letter_code
_entity_poly.pdbx_strand_id
1 'polypeptide(L)'
;MATFELYRRSTIGMCLTETLDEMVSNGTLSPELAIQVLVQFDKSMTEALESQVKSKVSIKGHLHTYRFCDNVWTFILQDALFKNEDTQETVNRVKIVACDSKLLSQ
;
A
#
# COMPACT_ATOMS: atom_id res chain seq x y z
N MET A 1 1.60 -3.61 -17.84
CA MET A 1 1.90 -3.54 -16.40
C MET A 1 1.52 -2.20 -15.83
N ALA A 2 0.25 -2.08 -15.46
CA ALA A 2 -0.16 -1.06 -14.52
C ALA A 2 0.56 -1.31 -13.18
N THR A 3 1.12 -0.27 -12.58
CA THR A 3 1.71 -0.33 -11.24
C THR A 3 0.74 0.32 -10.27
N PHE A 4 0.49 -0.32 -9.13
CA PHE A 4 -0.41 0.27 -8.15
C PHE A 4 0.30 1.39 -7.38
N GLU A 5 -0.16 2.62 -7.58
CA GLU A 5 0.23 3.76 -6.74
C GLU A 5 -0.31 3.65 -5.30
N LEU A 6 -1.11 2.61 -5.00
CA LEU A 6 -1.67 2.32 -3.68
C LEU A 6 -0.60 2.37 -2.58
N TYR A 7 0.58 1.81 -2.84
CA TYR A 7 1.64 1.71 -1.85
C TYR A 7 2.37 3.03 -1.59
N ARG A 8 2.16 4.08 -2.40
CA ARG A 8 2.66 5.43 -2.09
C ARG A 8 2.05 5.99 -0.80
N ARG A 9 0.86 5.50 -0.39
CA ARG A 9 0.20 5.86 0.88
C ARG A 9 0.67 5.03 2.08
N SER A 10 1.60 4.09 1.89
CA SER A 10 2.26 3.40 2.99
C SER A 10 3.26 4.33 3.68
N THR A 11 3.71 4.01 4.89
CA THR A 11 4.71 4.82 5.60
C THR A 11 5.98 5.04 4.76
N ILE A 12 6.52 3.98 4.14
CA ILE A 12 7.70 4.10 3.28
C ILE A 12 7.44 4.96 2.03
N GLY A 13 6.25 4.84 1.43
CA GLY A 13 5.87 5.64 0.26
C GLY A 13 5.67 7.12 0.59
N MET A 14 5.07 7.43 1.75
CA MET A 14 4.91 8.80 2.22
C MET A 14 6.26 9.44 2.52
N CYS A 15 7.14 8.76 3.26
CA CYS A 15 8.49 9.27 3.54
C CYS A 15 9.30 9.51 2.26
N LEU A 16 9.18 8.62 1.25
CA LEU A 16 9.81 8.84 -0.05
C LEU A 16 9.25 10.09 -0.74
N THR A 17 7.92 10.25 -0.76
CA THR A 17 7.26 11.40 -1.40
C THR A 17 7.67 12.71 -0.73
N GLU A 18 7.64 12.76 0.60
CA GLU A 18 8.08 13.92 1.38
C GLU A 18 9.54 14.29 1.09
N THR A 19 10.43 13.29 1.01
CA THR A 19 11.85 13.51 0.69
C THR A 19 12.02 14.04 -0.73
N LEU A 20 11.29 13.49 -1.70
CA LEU A 20 11.35 13.95 -3.09
C LEU A 20 10.82 15.38 -3.23
N ASP A 21 9.74 15.72 -2.52
CA ASP A 21 9.19 17.08 -2.49
C ASP A 21 10.21 18.09 -1.93
N GLU A 22 10.91 17.73 -0.84
CA GLU A 22 11.98 18.57 -0.29
C GLU A 22 13.11 18.77 -1.31
N MET A 23 13.59 17.71 -1.95
CA MET A 23 14.66 17.79 -2.96
C MET A 23 14.26 18.63 -4.18
N VAL A 24 13.00 18.56 -4.61
CA VAL A 24 12.47 19.41 -5.69
C VAL A 24 12.38 20.86 -5.23
N SER A 25 11.88 21.12 -4.02
CA SER A 25 11.78 22.49 -3.48
C SER A 25 13.14 23.19 -3.35
N ASN A 26 14.18 22.41 -3.04
CA ASN A 26 15.56 22.87 -2.92
C ASN A 26 16.29 22.96 -4.29
N GLY A 27 15.60 22.64 -5.39
CA GLY A 27 16.19 22.64 -6.75
C GLY A 27 17.24 21.55 -6.97
N THR A 28 17.31 20.54 -6.11
CA THR A 28 18.25 19.41 -6.22
C THR A 28 17.78 18.41 -7.28
N LEU A 29 16.47 18.20 -7.41
CA LEU A 29 15.85 17.35 -8.42
C LEU A 29 14.83 18.15 -9.24
N SER A 30 14.67 17.77 -10.51
CA SER A 30 13.53 18.27 -11.29
C SER A 30 12.25 17.53 -10.89
N PRO A 31 11.07 18.17 -11.02
CA PRO A 31 9.79 17.51 -10.77
C PRO A 31 9.60 16.25 -11.61
N GLU A 32 10.04 16.26 -12.86
CA GLU A 32 9.92 15.11 -13.78
C GLU A 32 10.72 13.92 -13.28
N LEU A 33 11.93 14.16 -12.76
CA LEU A 33 12.77 13.09 -12.22
C LEU A 33 12.18 12.50 -10.93
N ALA A 34 11.61 13.33 -10.05
CA ALA A 34 10.90 12.85 -8.85
C ALA A 34 9.74 11.92 -9.22
N ILE A 35 8.96 12.26 -10.26
CA ILE A 35 7.89 11.39 -10.77
C ILE A 35 8.45 10.05 -11.27
N GLN A 36 9.58 10.05 -11.98
CA GLN A 36 10.21 8.80 -12.43
C GLN A 36 10.65 7.92 -11.25
N VAL A 37 11.14 8.51 -10.16
CA VAL A 37 11.47 7.77 -8.92
C VAL A 37 10.22 7.13 -8.32
N LEU A 38 9.08 7.84 -8.26
CA LEU A 38 7.82 7.28 -7.76
C LEU A 38 7.30 6.13 -8.63
N VAL A 39 7.40 6.26 -9.96
CA VAL A 39 7.05 5.16 -10.88
C VAL A 39 7.95 3.94 -10.66
N GLN A 40 9.24 4.16 -10.40
CA GLN A 40 10.16 3.06 -10.10
C GLN A 40 9.86 2.44 -8.72
N PHE A 41 9.49 3.25 -7.73
CA PHE A 41 9.04 2.76 -6.42
C PHE A 41 7.82 1.84 -6.55
N ASP A 42 6.82 2.19 -7.34
CA ASP A 42 5.63 1.35 -7.49
C ASP A 42 5.96 -0.05 -8.06
N LYS A 43 6.90 -0.11 -9.01
CA LYS A 43 7.40 -1.37 -9.57
C LYS A 43 8.13 -2.19 -8.51
N SER A 44 9.12 -1.58 -7.87
CA SER A 44 9.98 -2.25 -6.89
C SER A 44 9.19 -2.73 -5.67
N MET A 45 8.20 -1.98 -5.20
CA MET A 45 7.36 -2.39 -4.08
C MET A 45 6.49 -3.60 -4.43
N THR A 46 5.89 -3.60 -5.62
CA THR A 46 5.07 -4.73 -6.10
C THR A 46 5.91 -6.00 -6.23
N GLU A 47 7.08 -5.90 -6.85
CA GLU A 47 8.02 -7.01 -7.03
C GLU A 47 8.52 -7.56 -5.68
N ALA A 48 8.88 -6.69 -4.73
CA ALA A 48 9.36 -7.10 -3.42
C ALA A 48 8.27 -7.84 -2.62
N LEU A 49 7.03 -7.33 -2.63
CA LEU A 49 5.90 -7.99 -1.96
C LEU A 49 5.58 -9.36 -2.55
N GLU A 50 5.67 -9.51 -3.87
CA GLU A 50 5.39 -10.78 -4.55
C GLU A 50 6.50 -11.82 -4.37
N SER A 51 7.75 -11.41 -4.62
CA SER A 51 8.88 -12.33 -4.68
C SER A 51 9.45 -12.66 -3.30
N GLN A 52 9.51 -11.69 -2.37
CA GLN A 52 10.25 -11.81 -1.12
C GLN A 52 9.38 -12.10 0.10
N VAL A 53 8.12 -11.63 0.13
CA VAL A 53 7.24 -11.81 1.30
C VAL A 53 6.48 -13.13 1.21
N LYS A 54 6.64 -14.00 2.22
CA LYS A 54 5.96 -15.31 2.31
C LYS A 54 5.05 -15.45 3.53
N SER A 55 5.14 -14.52 4.47
CA SER A 55 4.35 -14.50 5.69
C SER A 55 2.86 -14.41 5.40
N LYS A 56 2.05 -15.13 6.19
CA LYS A 56 0.59 -15.11 6.08
C LYS A 56 -0.01 -14.49 7.33
N VAL A 57 -1.08 -13.73 7.15
CA VAL A 57 -1.85 -13.14 8.25
C VAL A 57 -3.32 -13.53 8.10
N SER A 58 -3.96 -13.84 9.23
CA SER A 58 -5.40 -13.99 9.32
C SER A 58 -5.99 -12.78 10.03
N ILE A 59 -7.13 -12.30 9.53
CA ILE A 59 -7.82 -11.13 10.06
C ILE A 59 -9.25 -11.57 10.39
N LYS A 60 -9.70 -11.32 11.63
CA LYS A 60 -11.07 -11.56 12.07
C LYS A 60 -11.58 -10.33 12.79
N GLY A 61 -12.76 -9.82 12.46
CA GLY A 61 -13.34 -8.67 13.13
C GLY A 61 -14.76 -8.41 12.65
N HIS A 62 -15.38 -7.36 13.17
CA HIS A 62 -16.73 -6.95 12.80
C HIS A 62 -16.68 -6.00 11.61
N LEU A 63 -17.35 -6.35 10.51
CA LEU A 63 -17.43 -5.46 9.35
C LEU A 63 -18.36 -4.27 9.66
N HIS A 64 -17.79 -3.07 9.68
CA HIS A 64 -18.53 -1.83 9.89
C HIS A 64 -19.13 -1.30 8.58
N THR A 65 -18.32 -1.20 7.54
CA THR A 65 -18.78 -0.81 6.19
C THR A 65 -17.83 -1.35 5.13
N TYR A 66 -18.35 -1.49 3.91
CA TYR A 66 -17.58 -1.84 2.72
C TYR A 66 -17.96 -0.95 1.53
N ARG A 67 -17.09 -0.89 0.53
CA ARG A 67 -17.33 -0.24 -0.77
C ARG A 67 -16.51 -0.92 -1.85
N PHE A 68 -17.09 -1.05 -3.03
CA PHE A 68 -16.40 -1.43 -4.24
C PHE A 68 -16.63 -0.36 -5.31
N CYS A 69 -15.56 0.22 -5.84
CA CYS A 69 -15.58 1.22 -6.90
C CYS A 69 -14.24 1.14 -7.65
N ASP A 70 -14.27 1.25 -8.98
CA ASP A 70 -13.08 1.25 -9.85
C ASP A 70 -12.10 0.09 -9.57
N ASN A 71 -12.63 -1.12 -9.37
CA ASN A 71 -11.86 -2.32 -9.05
C ASN A 71 -11.06 -2.25 -7.73
N VAL A 72 -11.43 -1.32 -6.84
CA VAL A 72 -10.86 -1.18 -5.51
C VAL A 72 -11.92 -1.51 -4.45
N TRP A 73 -11.61 -2.48 -3.61
CA TRP A 73 -12.34 -2.76 -2.39
C TRP A 73 -11.81 -1.90 -1.24
N THR A 74 -12.73 -1.33 -0.47
CA THR A 74 -12.43 -0.71 0.81
C THR A 74 -13.31 -1.30 1.89
N PHE A 75 -12.72 -1.81 2.96
CA PHE A 75 -13.40 -2.30 4.16
C PHE A 75 -13.00 -1.47 5.38
N ILE A 76 -13.92 -1.27 6.30
CA ILE A 76 -13.62 -0.80 7.65
C ILE A 76 -14.08 -1.89 8.61
N LEU A 77 -13.15 -2.44 9.39
CA LEU A 77 -13.44 -3.42 10.43
C LEU A 77 -13.32 -2.76 11.81
N GLN A 78 -14.11 -3.24 12.77
CA GLN A 78 -14.03 -2.94 14.19
C GLN A 78 -13.59 -4.18 14.96
N ASP A 79 -12.84 -3.97 16.04
CA ASP A 79 -12.31 -5.03 16.92
C ASP A 79 -11.65 -6.17 16.13
N ALA A 80 -10.73 -5.78 15.24
CA ALA A 80 -10.07 -6.69 14.33
C ALA A 80 -8.87 -7.37 15.01
N LEU A 81 -8.92 -8.69 15.09
CA LEU A 81 -7.82 -9.56 15.48
C LEU A 81 -6.96 -9.88 14.26
N PHE A 82 -5.71 -9.44 14.29
CA PHE A 82 -4.65 -9.83 13.37
C PHE A 82 -3.82 -10.94 14.00
N LYS A 83 -3.61 -12.03 13.27
CA LYS A 83 -2.82 -13.16 13.74
C LYS A 83 -1.93 -13.70 12.63
N ASN A 84 -0.64 -13.78 12.89
CA ASN A 84 0.35 -14.52 12.09
C ASN A 84 0.96 -15.65 12.95
N GLU A 85 2.06 -16.26 12.50
CA GLU A 85 2.70 -17.38 13.21
C GLU A 85 3.33 -16.95 14.56
N ASP A 86 3.86 -15.73 14.63
CA ASP A 86 4.65 -15.26 15.78
C ASP A 86 3.86 -14.36 16.74
N THR A 87 2.80 -13.71 16.25
CA THR A 87 2.14 -12.60 16.93
C THR A 87 0.62 -12.60 16.74
N GLN A 88 -0.05 -12.05 17.74
CA GLN A 88 -1.48 -11.81 17.72
C GLN A 88 -1.76 -10.44 18.33
N GLU A 89 -2.45 -9.59 17.59
CA GLU A 89 -2.76 -8.22 17.98
C GLU A 89 -4.23 -7.90 17.70
N THR A 90 -4.88 -7.16 18.60
CA THR A 90 -6.24 -6.66 18.40
C THR A 90 -6.21 -5.17 18.19
N VAL A 91 -6.86 -4.70 17.12
CA VAL A 91 -6.99 -3.28 16.80
C VAL A 91 -8.46 -2.87 16.78
N ASN A 92 -8.78 -1.77 17.45
CA ASN A 92 -10.16 -1.29 17.61
C ASN A 92 -10.82 -0.96 16.26
N ARG A 93 -10.04 -0.45 15.30
CA ARG A 93 -10.54 -0.08 13.97
C ARG A 93 -9.43 -0.18 12.93
N VAL A 94 -9.72 -0.81 11.80
CA VAL A 94 -8.78 -0.90 10.66
C VAL A 94 -9.49 -0.61 9.34
N LYS A 95 -8.79 0.06 8.42
CA LYS A 95 -9.21 0.26 7.03
C LYS A 95 -8.37 -0.63 6.13
N ILE A 96 -9.02 -1.49 5.36
CA ILE A 96 -8.37 -2.36 4.35
C ILE A 96 -8.71 -1.80 2.98
N VAL A 97 -7.70 -1.55 2.15
CA VAL A 97 -7.85 -1.15 0.75
C VAL A 97 -7.18 -2.20 -0.12
N ALA A 98 -7.92 -2.81 -1.04
CA ALA A 98 -7.44 -3.90 -1.88
C ALA A 98 -7.79 -3.63 -3.34
N CYS A 99 -6.78 -3.65 -4.21
CA CYS A 99 -6.96 -3.56 -5.66
C CYS A 99 -7.03 -4.97 -6.28
N ASP A 100 -7.81 -5.13 -7.36
CA ASP A 100 -7.87 -6.40 -8.09
C ASP A 100 -6.52 -6.73 -8.74
N SER A 101 -5.91 -7.86 -8.33
CA SER A 101 -4.61 -8.30 -8.85
C SER A 101 -4.61 -8.62 -10.35
N LYS A 102 -5.78 -8.85 -10.95
CA LYS A 102 -5.91 -9.03 -12.42
C LYS A 102 -5.41 -7.82 -13.21
N LEU A 103 -5.43 -6.64 -12.59
CA LEU A 103 -4.91 -5.41 -13.20
C LEU A 103 -3.37 -5.41 -13.33
N LEU A 104 -2.66 -6.25 -12.56
CA LEU A 104 -1.20 -6.41 -12.69
C LEU A 104 -0.81 -7.32 -13.86
N SER A 105 -1.69 -8.25 -14.22
CA SER A 105 -1.49 -9.23 -15.30
C SER A 105 -1.91 -8.74 -16.70
N GLN A 106 -2.41 -7.50 -16.82
CA GLN A 106 -2.76 -6.85 -18.08
C GLN A 106 -1.68 -5.86 -18.59
#